data_AF-A0A1B8CFG4-F1
#
_entry.id   AF-A0A1B8CFG4-F1
#
_cell.length_a   1.000
_cell.length_b   1.000
_cell.length_c   1.000
_cell.angle_alpha   90.00
_cell.angle_beta   90.00
_cell.angle_gamma   90.00
#
_symmetry.space_group_name_H-M   'P 1'
#
loop_
_entity.id
_entity.type
_entity.pdbx_description
1 polymer ?
#
loop_
_entity_poly.entity_id
_entity_poly.type
_entity_poly.pdbx_seq_one_letter_code
_entity_poly.pdbx_strand_id
1 'polypeptide(L)'
;MDFPAPRKIYPQMDLPAESFPHYEIEYTEDQKAYIRLPQRDSTILLFLTEFYDSDTEALIGTLNVEEINNALISVPKPYKLDHAQYFIKQQQHPSKADPFLQVIRLGHPRLGRLAGC
;
A
#
# COMPACT_ATOMS: atom_id res chain seq x y z
N MET A 1 47.54 7.98 -17.40
CA MET A 1 46.79 6.81 -17.90
C MET A 1 45.39 6.95 -17.37
N ASP A 2 44.44 7.32 -18.21
CA ASP A 2 43.04 7.51 -17.83
C ASP A 2 42.24 6.25 -18.15
N PHE A 3 41.59 5.68 -17.14
CA PHE A 3 40.67 4.56 -17.31
C PHE A 3 39.28 5.10 -17.65
N PRO A 4 38.61 4.62 -18.71
CA PRO A 4 37.24 5.04 -19.00
C PRO A 4 36.28 4.45 -17.94
N ALA A 5 35.39 5.29 -17.42
CA ALA A 5 34.37 4.90 -16.46
C ALA A 5 33.39 3.86 -17.05
N PRO A 6 32.88 2.90 -16.25
CA PRO A 6 31.99 1.86 -16.74
C PRO A 6 30.64 2.45 -17.16
N ARG A 7 30.25 2.24 -18.42
CA ARG A 7 28.91 2.56 -18.92
C ARG A 7 27.89 1.70 -18.17
N LYS A 8 27.05 2.31 -17.33
CA LYS A 8 25.86 1.65 -16.77
C LYS A 8 24.94 1.32 -17.94
N ILE A 9 24.84 0.03 -18.28
CA ILE A 9 23.79 -0.47 -19.16
C ILE A 9 22.54 -0.56 -18.30
N TYR A 10 21.67 0.44 -18.41
CA TYR A 10 20.30 0.30 -17.93
C TYR A 10 19.57 -0.54 -18.98
N PRO A 11 19.03 -1.73 -18.65
CA PRO A 11 18.14 -2.40 -19.57
C PRO A 11 16.94 -1.48 -19.79
N GLN A 12 16.83 -0.89 -20.99
CA GLN A 12 15.61 -0.26 -21.45
C GLN A 12 14.60 -1.38 -21.64
N MET A 13 13.80 -1.62 -20.60
CA MET A 13 12.59 -2.38 -20.74
C MET A 13 11.60 -1.42 -21.43
N ASP A 14 11.46 -1.57 -22.76
CA ASP A 14 10.44 -0.86 -23.52
C ASP A 14 9.08 -1.31 -23.00
N LEU A 15 8.55 -0.58 -22.02
CA LEU A 15 7.17 -0.73 -21.59
C LEU A 15 6.29 -0.33 -22.77
N PRO A 16 5.32 -1.17 -23.19
CA PRO A 16 4.41 -0.80 -24.25
C PRO A 16 3.71 0.50 -23.87
N ALA A 17 3.66 1.46 -24.80
CA ALA A 17 2.97 2.74 -24.66
C ALA A 17 1.43 2.58 -24.68
N GLU A 18 0.92 1.49 -24.12
CA GLU A 18 -0.46 1.42 -23.69
C GLU A 18 -0.60 2.49 -22.62
N SER A 19 -1.45 3.49 -22.89
CA SER A 19 -1.73 4.61 -22.00
C SER A 19 -1.99 4.07 -20.59
N PHE A 20 -1.01 4.19 -19.70
CA PHE A 20 -1.24 3.93 -18.29
C PHE A 20 -2.43 4.82 -17.89
N PRO A 21 -3.46 4.27 -17.23
CA PRO A 21 -4.53 5.09 -16.70
C PRO A 21 -3.88 6.18 -15.84
N HIS A 22 -4.22 7.44 -16.12
CA HIS A 22 -3.71 8.55 -15.35
C HIS A 22 -4.34 8.44 -13.96
N TYR A 23 -3.51 8.16 -12.96
CA TYR A 23 -3.91 8.15 -11.57
C TYR A 23 -3.63 9.52 -10.99
N GLU A 24 -4.67 10.17 -10.48
CA GLU A 24 -4.55 11.43 -9.76
C GLU A 24 -4.60 11.16 -8.26
N ILE A 25 -3.76 11.87 -7.51
CA ILE A 25 -3.86 11.90 -6.05
C ILE A 25 -4.99 12.85 -5.70
N GLU A 26 -6.01 12.30 -5.06
CA GLU A 26 -7.15 13.03 -4.50
C GLU A 26 -7.02 13.10 -2.97
N TYR A 27 -7.85 13.93 -2.33
CA TYR A 27 -7.80 14.16 -0.89
C TYR A 27 -9.19 14.07 -0.26
N THR A 28 -9.26 13.43 0.90
CA THR A 28 -10.46 13.41 1.74
C THR A 28 -10.72 14.78 2.39
N GLU A 29 -11.87 14.94 3.04
CA GLU A 29 -12.20 16.14 3.82
C GLU A 29 -11.16 16.45 4.90
N ASP A 30 -10.59 15.41 5.52
CA ASP A 30 -9.51 15.50 6.52
C ASP A 30 -8.09 15.51 5.90
N GLN A 31 -7.98 15.85 4.61
CA GLN A 31 -6.71 16.03 3.89
C GLN A 31 -5.84 14.77 3.80
N LYS A 32 -6.45 13.58 3.81
CA LYS A 32 -5.76 12.31 3.57
C LYS A 32 -5.72 12.00 2.09
N ALA A 33 -4.51 11.79 1.57
CA ALA A 33 -4.29 11.44 0.18
C ALA A 33 -4.83 10.04 -0.14
N TYR A 34 -5.42 9.89 -1.33
CA TYR A 34 -5.80 8.59 -1.87
C TYR A 34 -5.72 8.60 -3.40
N ILE A 35 -5.68 7.41 -3.99
CA ILE A 35 -5.88 7.20 -5.43
C ILE A 35 -7.12 6.35 -5.62
N ARG A 36 -8.04 6.78 -6.49
CA ARG A 36 -9.17 5.94 -6.91
C ARG A 36 -8.70 4.95 -7.96
N LEU A 37 -8.92 3.67 -7.73
CA LEU A 37 -8.54 2.63 -8.68
C LEU A 37 -9.63 2.47 -9.76
N PRO A 38 -9.24 2.28 -11.04
CA PRO A 38 -10.19 2.10 -12.13
C PRO A 38 -11.00 0.84 -11.91
N GLN A 39 -12.28 0.90 -12.27
CA GLN A 39 -13.19 -0.21 -12.11
C GLN A 39 -13.67 -0.64 -13.48
N ARG A 40 -13.52 -1.93 -13.79
CA ARG A 40 -14.07 -2.48 -15.02
C ARG A 40 -15.57 -2.73 -14.89
N ASP A 41 -16.02 -3.40 -13.82
CA ASP A 41 -17.40 -3.89 -13.73
C ASP A 41 -18.01 -3.95 -12.30
N SER A 42 -17.39 -3.33 -11.29
CA SER A 42 -17.81 -3.52 -9.88
C SER A 42 -18.67 -2.38 -9.31
N THR A 43 -19.70 -2.73 -8.53
CA THR A 43 -20.50 -1.80 -7.70
C THR A 43 -19.76 -1.25 -6.48
N ILE A 44 -18.63 -1.84 -6.10
CA ILE A 44 -17.86 -1.48 -4.90
C ILE A 44 -16.65 -0.68 -5.33
N LEU A 45 -16.55 0.59 -4.90
CA LEU A 45 -15.41 1.48 -5.17
C LEU A 45 -14.12 0.99 -4.50
N LEU A 46 -12.98 1.12 -5.19
CA LEU A 46 -11.66 0.73 -4.71
C LEU A 46 -10.75 1.96 -4.62
N PHE A 47 -10.03 2.08 -3.51
CA PHE A 47 -9.11 3.18 -3.26
C PHE A 47 -7.76 2.65 -2.76
N LEU A 48 -6.67 3.27 -3.20
CA LEU A 48 -5.35 3.09 -2.63
C LEU A 48 -5.10 4.22 -1.61
N THR A 49 -4.84 3.87 -0.35
CA THR A 49 -4.72 4.80 0.77
C THR A 49 -3.50 4.47 1.63
N GLU A 50 -3.17 5.33 2.59
CA GLU A 50 -2.31 4.95 3.71
C GLU A 50 -3.06 4.03 4.70
N PHE A 51 -2.34 3.51 5.69
CA PHE A 51 -2.95 2.86 6.85
C PHE A 51 -3.55 3.89 7.81
N TYR A 52 -4.72 3.58 8.36
CA TYR A 52 -5.33 4.31 9.47
C TYR A 52 -5.40 3.44 10.72
N ASP A 53 -5.49 4.06 11.88
CA ASP A 53 -5.58 3.35 13.17
C ASP A 53 -6.79 2.40 13.25
N SER A 54 -7.88 2.77 12.57
CA SER A 54 -9.10 1.95 12.44
C SER A 54 -8.87 0.62 11.70
N ASP A 55 -7.75 0.46 11.00
CA ASP A 55 -7.43 -0.75 10.25
C ASP A 55 -6.90 -1.89 11.14
N THR A 56 -6.60 -1.60 12.41
CA THR A 56 -5.98 -2.54 13.35
C THR A 56 -6.72 -3.90 13.41
N GLU A 57 -8.05 -3.88 13.55
CA GLU A 57 -8.85 -5.10 13.67
C GLU A 57 -8.93 -5.89 12.34
N ALA A 58 -8.96 -5.19 11.21
CA ALA A 58 -8.95 -5.87 9.92
C ALA A 58 -7.56 -6.47 9.63
N LEU A 59 -6.49 -5.74 10.00
CA LEU A 59 -5.11 -6.18 9.79
C LEU A 59 -4.77 -7.42 10.63
N ILE A 60 -5.22 -7.51 11.89
CA ILE A 60 -5.01 -8.73 12.70
C ILE A 60 -5.70 -9.95 12.09
N GLY A 61 -6.86 -9.75 11.43
CA GLY A 61 -7.54 -10.80 10.69
C GLY A 61 -6.66 -11.32 9.55
N THR A 62 -6.10 -10.41 8.74
CA THR A 62 -5.20 -10.74 7.63
C THR A 62 -3.90 -11.39 8.10
N LEU A 63 -3.25 -10.87 9.15
CA LEU A 63 -1.97 -11.38 9.67
C LEU A 63 -2.08 -12.79 10.29
N ASN A 64 -3.28 -13.18 10.72
CA ASN A 64 -3.55 -14.51 11.27
C ASN A 64 -4.11 -15.50 10.23
N VAL A 65 -4.24 -15.10 8.95
CA VAL A 65 -4.43 -16.07 7.85
C VAL A 65 -3.18 -16.92 7.73
N GLU A 66 -3.31 -18.24 7.81
CA GLU A 66 -2.18 -19.19 7.93
C GLU A 66 -1.18 -19.06 6.79
N GLU A 67 -1.64 -18.91 5.55
CA GLU A 67 -0.77 -18.77 4.38
C GLU A 67 0.06 -17.49 4.42
N ILE A 68 -0.58 -16.36 4.78
CA ILE A 68 0.10 -15.07 4.95
C ILE A 68 1.08 -15.16 6.10
N ASN A 69 0.64 -15.71 7.22
CA ASN A 69 1.42 -15.91 8.42
C ASN A 69 2.68 -16.75 8.15
N ASN A 70 2.59 -17.79 7.32
CA ASN A 70 3.72 -18.64 6.94
C ASN A 70 4.68 -17.96 5.95
N ALA A 71 4.18 -17.05 5.12
CA ALA A 71 5.01 -16.26 4.21
C ALA A 71 5.71 -15.08 4.90
N LEU A 72 5.11 -14.50 5.94
CA LEU A 72 5.68 -13.39 6.68
C LEU A 72 6.80 -13.87 7.61
N ILE A 73 8.02 -13.46 7.31
CA ILE A 73 9.21 -13.69 8.14
C ILE A 73 9.19 -12.68 9.31
N SER A 74 8.27 -12.83 10.26
CA SER A 74 8.34 -12.11 11.55
C SER A 74 7.63 -12.87 12.68
N VAL A 75 8.24 -12.86 13.87
CA VAL A 75 7.73 -13.39 15.15
C VAL A 75 7.29 -12.23 16.05
N PRO A 76 6.33 -12.40 16.99
CA PRO A 76 5.73 -13.66 17.45
C PRO A 76 4.29 -13.88 16.97
N LYS A 77 4.01 -15.14 16.64
CA LYS A 77 2.68 -15.69 16.35
C LYS A 77 2.05 -16.24 17.65
N PRO A 78 0.73 -16.17 17.86
CA PRO A 78 -0.26 -15.48 17.03
C PRO A 78 -0.09 -13.95 17.12
N TYR A 79 -0.45 -13.24 16.05
CA TYR A 79 -0.42 -11.79 16.07
C TYR A 79 -1.54 -11.25 16.96
N LYS A 80 -1.18 -10.31 17.85
CA LYS A 80 -2.10 -9.60 18.74
C LYS A 80 -2.41 -8.22 18.18
N LEU A 81 -3.45 -7.57 18.73
CA LEU A 81 -3.86 -6.22 18.32
C LEU A 81 -2.70 -5.23 18.42
N ASP A 82 -1.94 -5.28 19.51
CA ASP A 82 -0.78 -4.40 19.72
C ASP A 82 0.30 -4.56 18.63
N HIS A 83 0.45 -5.77 18.06
CA HIS A 83 1.38 -6.01 16.96
C HIS A 83 0.90 -5.33 15.66
N ALA A 84 -0.40 -5.41 15.38
CA ALA A 84 -1.01 -4.73 14.23
C ALA A 84 -0.93 -3.21 14.37
N GLN A 85 -1.19 -2.67 15.58
CA GLN A 85 -1.02 -1.25 15.87
C GLN A 85 0.42 -0.79 15.68
N TYR A 86 1.39 -1.57 16.19
CA TYR A 86 2.80 -1.28 16.00
C TYR A 86 3.16 -1.25 14.51
N PHE A 87 2.70 -2.23 13.74
CA PHE A 87 2.93 -2.28 12.30
C PHE A 87 2.37 -1.03 11.60
N ILE A 88 1.10 -0.70 11.84
CA ILE A 88 0.45 0.49 11.25
C ILE A 88 1.25 1.76 11.57
N LYS A 89 1.69 1.93 12.82
CA LYS A 89 2.49 3.10 13.22
C LYS A 89 3.84 3.16 12.49
N GLN A 90 4.52 2.03 12.30
CA GLN A 90 5.76 2.00 11.51
C GLN A 90 5.51 2.45 10.07
N GLN A 91 4.38 2.07 9.49
CA GLN A 91 4.00 2.43 8.14
C GLN A 91 3.56 3.89 7.99
N GLN A 92 2.96 4.49 9.02
CA GLN A 92 2.53 5.90 9.04
C GLN A 92 3.68 6.89 9.23
N HIS A 93 4.88 6.42 9.56
CA HIS A 93 6.07 7.26 9.72
C HIS A 93 7.12 6.97 8.62
N PRO A 94 6.78 7.10 7.33
CA PRO A 94 7.78 6.93 6.28
C PRO A 94 8.86 7.99 6.45
N SER A 95 10.12 7.58 6.34
CA SER A 95 11.29 8.46 6.54
C SER A 95 11.46 9.51 5.43
N LYS A 96 10.49 9.65 4.51
CA LYS A 96 10.49 10.53 3.33
C LYS A 96 9.10 11.13 3.10
N ALA A 97 9.08 12.31 2.49
CA ALA A 97 7.97 13.27 2.45
C ALA A 97 6.76 12.91 1.56
N ASP A 98 6.77 11.75 0.89
CA ASP A 98 5.68 11.36 -0.01
C ASP A 98 4.64 10.49 0.73
N PRO A 99 3.34 10.64 0.43
CA PRO A 99 2.29 9.82 1.03
C PRO A 99 2.49 8.36 0.62
N PHE A 100 2.74 7.48 1.60
CA PHE A 100 2.95 6.06 1.35
C PHE A 100 1.60 5.33 1.25
N LEU A 101 0.96 5.47 0.08
CA LEU A 101 -0.30 4.81 -0.25
C LEU A 101 -0.03 3.35 -0.62
N GLN A 102 -0.37 2.42 0.26
CA GLN A 102 -0.04 1.00 0.14
C GLN A 102 -1.23 0.07 0.41
N VAL A 103 -2.37 0.64 0.79
CA VAL A 103 -3.52 -0.10 1.31
C VAL A 103 -4.68 -0.03 0.33
N ILE A 104 -5.31 -1.17 0.03
CA ILE A 104 -6.55 -1.23 -0.74
C ILE A 104 -7.74 -1.11 0.20
N ARG A 105 -8.62 -0.14 -0.07
CA ARG A 105 -9.82 0.17 0.71
C ARG A 105 -11.09 0.11 -0.13
N LEU A 106 -12.15 -0.48 0.43
CA LEU A 106 -13.45 -0.62 -0.23
C LEU A 106 -14.42 0.48 0.19
N GLY A 107 -15.16 1.03 -0.78
CA GLY A 107 -16.33 1.87 -0.56
C GLY A 107 -16.03 3.35 -0.28
N HIS A 108 -15.14 3.66 0.66
CA HIS A 108 -14.77 5.05 1.01
C HIS A 108 -13.28 5.18 1.36
N PRO A 109 -12.54 6.20 0.86
CA PRO A 109 -11.10 6.33 1.08
C PRO A 109 -10.69 6.62 2.54
N ARG A 110 -11.60 7.10 3.40
CA ARG A 110 -11.31 7.38 4.82
C ARG A 110 -11.90 6.39 5.82
N LEU A 111 -13.10 5.90 5.52
CA LEU A 111 -13.97 5.15 6.44
C LEU A 111 -14.29 3.74 5.91
N GLY A 112 -13.85 3.46 4.70
CA GLY A 112 -14.05 2.17 4.05
C GLY A 112 -13.25 1.07 4.74
N ARG A 113 -13.60 -0.16 4.43
CA ARG A 113 -12.96 -1.34 5.00
C ARG A 113 -11.62 -1.61 4.33
N LEU A 114 -10.60 -1.97 5.13
CA LEU A 114 -9.36 -2.56 4.66
C LEU A 114 -9.65 -3.87 3.89
N ALA A 115 -9.28 -3.92 2.61
CA ALA A 115 -9.38 -5.12 1.78
C ALA A 115 -8.03 -5.83 1.58
N GLY A 116 -6.93 -5.10 1.64
CA GLY A 116 -5.59 -5.66 1.47
C GLY A 116 -4.50 -4.62 1.64
N CYS A 117 -3.27 -5.09 1.80
CA CYS A 117 -2.04 -4.32 1.93
C CYS A 117 -0.85 -5.20 1.53
#